data_AF-A0A521K2B8-F1
#
_entry.id   AF-A0A521K2B8-F1
#
_cell.length_a   1.000
_cell.length_b   1.000
_cell.length_c   1.000
_cell.angle_alpha   90.00
_cell.angle_beta   90.00
_cell.angle_gamma   90.00
#
_symmetry.space_group_name_H-M   'P 1'
#
loop_
_entity.id
_entity.type
_entity.pdbx_description
1 polymer ?
#
loop_
_entity_poly.entity_id
_entity_poly.type
_entity_poly.pdbx_seq_one_letter_code
_entity_poly.pdbx_strand_id
1 'polypeptide(L)' 'MTTPSSPPPRQATQATTPDTASAAIPDRTCAWCKVPMTKRLVGGGLYIHYTCPKCIFQHTSKREKKSG' A
#
# COMPACT_ATOMS: atom_id res chain seq x y z
N MET A 1 -16.54 -39.68 -13.90
CA MET A 1 -16.49 -39.04 -12.58
C MET A 1 -15.23 -38.17 -12.60
N THR A 2 -15.35 -36.90 -12.92
CA THR A 2 -14.18 -36.03 -13.17
C THR A 2 -14.28 -34.82 -12.25
N THR A 3 -13.37 -34.74 -11.30
CA THR A 3 -13.31 -33.75 -10.22
C THR A 3 -12.91 -32.37 -10.78
N PRO A 4 -13.54 -31.26 -10.37
CA PRO A 4 -13.03 -29.92 -10.68
C PRO A 4 -11.92 -29.51 -9.71
N SER A 5 -10.70 -29.30 -10.23
CA SER A 5 -9.59 -28.69 -9.48
C SER A 5 -9.83 -27.17 -9.35
N SER A 6 -10.30 -26.73 -8.18
CA SER A 6 -10.26 -25.31 -7.80
C SER A 6 -8.86 -24.94 -7.29
N PRO A 7 -8.24 -23.83 -7.74
CA PRO A 7 -7.04 -23.31 -7.09
C PRO A 7 -7.40 -22.68 -5.74
N PRO A 8 -6.50 -22.69 -4.74
CA PRO A 8 -6.75 -22.05 -3.45
C PRO A 8 -6.80 -20.53 -3.61
N PRO A 9 -7.62 -19.80 -2.82
CA PRO A 9 -7.51 -18.36 -2.74
C PRO A 9 -6.14 -18.01 -2.16
N ARG A 10 -5.31 -17.29 -2.93
CA ARG A 10 -4.12 -16.60 -2.40
C ARG A 10 -4.63 -15.56 -1.41
N GLN A 11 -4.80 -15.97 -0.15
CA GLN A 11 -4.96 -15.05 0.96
C GLN A 11 -3.66 -14.25 1.05
N ALA A 12 -3.69 -13.03 0.53
CA ALA A 12 -2.67 -12.05 0.83
C ALA A 12 -2.86 -11.68 2.30
N THR A 13 -2.25 -12.46 3.19
CA THR A 13 -2.12 -12.15 4.61
C THR A 13 -1.25 -10.91 4.74
N GLN A 14 -1.85 -9.74 4.53
CA GLN A 14 -1.26 -8.47 4.95
C GLN A 14 -1.37 -8.43 6.46
N ALA A 15 -0.38 -9.02 7.11
CA ALA A 15 -0.11 -8.81 8.52
C ALA A 15 -0.14 -7.31 8.79
N THR A 16 -1.17 -6.88 9.51
CA THR A 16 -1.28 -5.52 10.02
C THR A 16 -0.45 -5.46 11.30
N THR A 17 0.86 -5.63 11.17
CA THR A 17 1.77 -5.08 12.18
C THR A 17 1.74 -3.57 11.98
N PRO A 18 1.44 -2.75 13.01
CA PRO A 18 1.57 -1.30 12.94
C PRO A 18 3.05 -1.00 12.68
N ASP A 19 3.35 -0.84 11.40
CA ASP A 19 4.66 -0.69 10.82
C ASP A 19 5.27 0.60 11.36
N THR A 20 6.17 0.51 12.33
CA THR A 20 6.97 1.65 12.79
C THR A 20 7.69 2.34 11.60
N ALA A 21 7.94 1.61 10.52
CA ALA A 21 8.46 2.18 9.28
C ALA A 21 7.45 3.07 8.52
N SER A 22 6.14 2.95 8.76
CA SER A 22 5.09 3.78 8.20
C SER A 22 4.95 5.12 8.93
N ALA A 23 5.37 5.19 10.20
CA ALA A 23 5.47 6.46 10.92
C ALA A 23 6.49 7.41 10.29
N ALA A 24 7.51 6.87 9.62
CA ALA A 24 8.53 7.65 8.92
C ALA A 24 8.13 8.07 7.48
N ILE A 25 6.93 7.71 7.03
CA ILE A 25 6.43 8.04 5.68
C ILE A 25 5.55 9.28 5.79
N PRO A 26 5.78 10.32 4.97
CA PRO A 26 4.98 11.53 5.01
C PRO A 26 3.52 11.22 4.67
N ASP A 27 2.60 11.83 5.41
CA ASP A 27 1.20 11.79 5.07
C ASP A 27 0.93 12.63 3.82
N ARG A 28 0.04 12.11 2.96
CA ARG A 28 -0.38 12.75 1.72
C ARG A 28 -1.89 12.78 1.64
N THR A 29 -2.39 13.88 1.11
CA THR A 29 -3.80 14.11 0.87
C THR A 29 -4.09 13.87 -0.61
N CYS A 30 -5.25 13.26 -0.92
CA CYS A 30 -5.69 13.11 -2.30
C CYS A 30 -5.86 14.47 -2.97
N ALA A 31 -5.25 14.67 -4.14
CA ALA A 31 -5.32 15.93 -4.88
C ALA A 31 -6.76 16.34 -5.26
N TRP A 32 -7.67 15.37 -5.37
CA TRP A 32 -9.05 15.58 -5.80
C TRP A 32 -9.97 15.73 -4.59
N CYS A 33 -10.02 14.70 -3.74
CA CYS A 33 -10.97 14.63 -2.63
C CYS A 33 -10.51 15.40 -1.38
N LYS A 34 -9.25 15.82 -1.32
CA LYS A 34 -8.64 16.48 -0.15
C LYS A 34 -8.78 15.68 1.17
N VAL A 35 -8.84 14.35 1.08
CA VAL A 35 -8.88 13.42 2.24
C VAL A 35 -7.53 12.72 2.44
N PRO A 36 -7.21 12.28 3.66
CA PRO A 36 -5.99 11.50 3.93
C PRO A 36 -6.00 10.19 3.12
N MET A 37 -4.88 9.91 2.46
CA MET A 37 -4.70 8.68 1.69
C MET A 37 -4.10 7.58 2.57
N THR A 38 -4.46 6.34 2.29
CA THR A 38 -3.78 5.19 2.89
C THR A 38 -2.40 5.06 2.26
N LYS A 39 -1.35 4.93 3.08
CA LYS A 39 0.03 4.76 2.62
C LYS A 39 0.53 3.34 2.89
N ARG A 40 1.29 2.78 1.96
CA ARG A 40 1.88 1.45 2.08
C ARG A 40 3.26 1.40 1.46
N LEU A 41 4.21 0.79 2.16
CA LEU A 41 5.50 0.44 1.59
C LEU A 41 5.39 -0.79 0.70
N VAL A 42 5.94 -0.69 -0.50
CA VAL A 42 6.04 -1.79 -1.46
C VAL A 42 7.46 -1.86 -2.03
N GLY A 43 7.76 -2.93 -2.77
CA GLY A 43 9.09 -3.13 -3.34
C GLY A 43 10.19 -3.18 -2.29
N GLY A 44 9.95 -3.84 -1.16
CA GLY A 44 10.90 -3.93 -0.04
C GLY A 44 11.13 -2.62 0.72
N GLY A 45 10.21 -1.65 0.63
CA GLY A 45 10.33 -0.36 1.31
C GLY A 45 10.96 0.75 0.46
N LEU A 46 11.18 0.50 -0.83
CA LEU A 46 11.73 1.47 -1.79
C LEU A 46 10.66 2.42 -2.36
N TYR A 47 9.40 1.98 -2.39
CA TYR A 47 8.30 2.74 -2.95
C TYR A 47 7.18 2.86 -1.93
N ILE A 48 6.50 3.99 -1.96
CA ILE A 48 5.32 4.28 -1.16
C ILE A 48 4.14 4.38 -2.10
N HIS A 49 3.15 3.52 -1.91
CA HIS A 49 1.86 3.60 -2.60
C HIS A 49 0.87 4.35 -1.70
N TYR A 50 0.34 5.44 -2.22
CA TYR A 50 -0.76 6.19 -1.65
C TYR A 50 -2.04 5.82 -2.39
N THR A 51 -3.12 5.58 -1.66
CA THR A 51 -4.44 5.28 -2.25
C THR A 51 -5.52 6.09 -1.56
N CYS A 52 -6.36 6.76 -2.34
CA CYS A 52 -7.49 7.50 -1.81
C CYS A 52 -8.62 6.54 -1.45
N PRO A 53 -9.14 6.55 -0.21
CA PRO A 53 -10.25 5.69 0.17
C PRO A 53 -11.59 6.13 -0.47
N LYS A 54 -11.67 7.36 -1.01
CA LYS A 54 -12.91 7.93 -1.56
C LYS A 54 -13.04 7.74 -3.07
N CYS A 55 -11.97 8.03 -3.81
CA CYS A 55 -11.96 8.00 -5.27
C CYS A 55 -11.01 6.95 -5.87
N ILE A 56 -10.42 6.10 -5.02
CA ILE A 56 -9.52 5.00 -5.43
C ILE A 56 -8.28 5.45 -6.22
N PHE A 57 -8.01 6.76 -6.28
CA PHE A 57 -6.83 7.32 -6.93
C PHE A 57 -5.56 6.79 -6.27
N GLN A 58 -4.66 6.25 -7.09
CA GLN A 58 -3.39 5.69 -6.65
C GLN A 58 -2.24 6.61 -7.08
N HIS A 59 -1.32 6.84 -6.17
CA HIS A 59 -0.09 7.57 -6.44
C HIS A 59 1.10 6.83 -5.83
N THR A 60 2.12 6.59 -6.63
CA THR A 60 3.35 5.95 -6.16
C THR A 60 4.46 6.98 -6.09
N SER A 61 5.08 7.11 -4.93
CA SER A 61 6.29 7.92 -4.76
C SER A 61 7.45 7.00 -4.43
N LYS A 62 8.62 7.26 -5.04
CA LYS A 62 9.86 6.62 -4.60
C LYS A 62 10.21 7.16 -3.21
N ARG A 63 10.51 6.26 -2.27
CA ARG A 63 11.07 6.67 -0.98
C ARG A 63 12.51 7.04 -1.25
N GLU A 64 12.78 8.34 -1.41
CA GLU A 64 14.15 8.85 -1.38
C GLU A 64 14.76 8.34 -0.07
N LYS A 65 15.64 7.34 -0.14
CA LYS A 65 16.50 7.02 0.98
C LYS A 65 17.25 8.32 1.22
N LYS A 66 16.96 9.02 2.31
CA LYS A 66 17.88 10.02 2.82
C LYS A 66 19.14 9.23 3.19
N SER A 67 20.03 9.04 2.22
CA SER A 67 21.42 8.70 2.47
C SER A 67 21.91 9.82 3.37
N GLY A 68 22.05 9.49 4.66
CA GLY A 68 22.91 10.26 5.55
C GLY A 68 24.36 10.12 5.11
#